data_AF-A0A0C9TWL9-F1
#
_entry.id   AF-A0A0C9TWL9-F1
#
_cell.length_a   1.000
_cell.length_b   1.000
_cell.length_c   1.000
_cell.angle_alpha   90.00
_cell.angle_beta   90.00
_cell.angle_gamma   90.00
#
_symmetry.space_group_name_H-M   'P 1'
#
loop_
_entity.id
_entity.type
_entity.pdbx_description
1 polymer ?
#
loop_
_entity_poly.entity_id
_entity_poly.type
_entity_poly.pdbx_seq_one_letter_code
_entity_poly.pdbx_strand_id
1 'polypeptide(L)'
;ELKSLCSDGRYLLHPAILDCCLQILAYKQFHGNFNPNAYYLPSKIRKIVVHREMKVGYFPHHLYAYVKFCDWRKDMMRFDIILADDTGERLCTLSGVEVAKHIL
;
A
#
# COMPACT_ATOMS: atom_id res chain seq x y z
N GLU A 1 -17.42 21.42 -5.65
CA GLU A 1 -17.01 20.53 -6.75
C GLU A 1 -16.17 19.39 -6.17
N LEU A 2 -16.51 18.13 -6.45
CA LEU A 2 -15.70 16.99 -6.02
C LEU A 2 -14.43 16.96 -6.89
N LYS A 3 -13.28 17.32 -6.33
CA LYS A 3 -11.99 17.17 -7.02
C LYS A 3 -11.74 15.69 -7.24
N SER A 4 -11.61 15.28 -8.50
CA SER A 4 -11.21 13.91 -8.83
C SER A 4 -9.70 13.75 -8.60
N LEU A 5 -9.24 12.53 -8.30
CA LEU A 5 -7.81 12.21 -8.19
C LEU A 5 -7.03 12.59 -9.46
N CYS A 6 -7.69 12.54 -10.63
CA CYS A 6 -7.11 12.94 -11.91
C CYS A 6 -6.82 14.44 -12.01
N SER A 7 -7.56 15.27 -11.25
CA SER A 7 -7.38 16.72 -11.19
C SER A 7 -6.37 17.17 -10.14
N ASP A 8 -5.86 16.24 -9.32
CA ASP A 8 -4.96 16.54 -8.19
C ASP A 8 -3.50 16.24 -8.51
N GLY A 9 -2.71 17.30 -8.66
CA GLY A 9 -1.26 17.23 -8.84
C GLY A 9 -0.79 16.57 -10.15
N ARG A 10 0.51 16.30 -10.22
CA ARG A 10 1.17 15.62 -11.35
C ARG A 10 1.89 14.37 -10.88
N TYR A 11 1.15 13.47 -10.25
CA TYR A 11 1.71 12.23 -9.69
C TYR A 11 1.74 11.11 -10.73
N LEU A 12 2.81 10.31 -10.69
CA LEU A 12 2.90 9.05 -11.45
C LEU A 12 2.03 7.96 -10.82
N LEU A 13 2.09 7.87 -9.48
CA LEU A 13 1.17 7.11 -8.64
C LEU A 13 0.60 8.09 -7.63
N HIS A 14 -0.71 8.29 -7.64
CA HIS A 14 -1.34 9.23 -6.72
C HIS A 14 -1.14 8.78 -5.27
N PRO A 15 -0.75 9.68 -4.33
CA PRO A 15 -0.51 9.32 -2.93
C PRO A 15 -1.70 8.62 -2.28
N ALA A 16 -2.93 9.05 -2.57
CA ALA A 16 -4.14 8.37 -2.08
C ALA A 16 -4.28 6.91 -2.57
N ILE A 17 -3.85 6.58 -3.79
CA ILE A 17 -3.85 5.19 -4.27
C ILE A 17 -2.83 4.38 -3.47
N LEU A 18 -1.63 4.94 -3.31
CA LEU A 18 -0.57 4.30 -2.53
C LEU A 18 -1.02 4.06 -1.08
N ASP A 19 -1.64 5.06 -0.45
CA ASP A 19 -2.17 4.96 0.91
C ASP A 19 -3.26 3.88 1.02
N CYS A 20 -4.23 3.86 0.10
CA CYS A 20 -5.25 2.81 0.06
C CYS A 20 -4.65 1.40 0.01
N CYS A 21 -3.52 1.21 -0.67
CA CYS A 21 -2.83 -0.08 -0.72
C CYS A 21 -2.15 -0.47 0.60
N LEU A 22 -1.77 0.53 1.40
CA LEU A 22 -1.14 0.35 2.70
C LEU A 22 -2.16 0.24 3.84
N GLN A 23 -3.41 0.68 3.65
CA GLN A 23 -4.45 0.64 4.70
C GLN A 23 -4.71 -0.76 5.25
N ILE A 24 -4.60 -1.80 4.43
CA ILE A 24 -4.78 -3.19 4.89
C ILE A 24 -3.74 -3.60 5.94
N LEU A 25 -2.58 -2.94 5.98
CA LEU A 25 -1.51 -3.21 6.95
C LEU A 25 -1.91 -2.83 8.39
N ALA A 26 -2.86 -1.92 8.54
CA ALA A 26 -3.43 -1.51 9.83
C ALA A 26 -4.71 -2.29 10.19
N TYR A 27 -5.15 -3.24 9.35
CA TYR A 27 -6.37 -3.98 9.57
C TYR A 27 -6.17 -5.03 10.68
N LYS A 28 -6.90 -4.87 11.79
CA LYS A 28 -6.69 -5.65 13.02
C LYS A 28 -6.79 -7.16 12.84
N GLN A 29 -7.69 -7.60 11.99
CA GLN A 29 -7.92 -9.00 11.67
C GLN A 29 -6.71 -9.62 10.97
N PHE A 30 -5.91 -8.81 10.26
CA PHE A 30 -4.73 -9.30 9.57
C PHE A 30 -3.56 -9.57 10.53
N HIS A 31 -3.42 -8.77 11.59
CA HIS A 31 -2.32 -8.89 12.55
C HIS A 31 -2.73 -9.46 13.93
N GLY A 32 -4.01 -9.78 14.14
CA GLY A 32 -4.55 -10.46 15.33
C GLY A 32 -4.48 -9.66 16.63
N ASN A 33 -3.97 -8.43 16.61
CA ASN A 33 -3.82 -7.58 17.78
C ASN A 33 -5.00 -6.61 17.89
N PHE A 34 -5.91 -6.90 18.82
CA PHE A 34 -7.12 -6.11 19.06
C PHE A 34 -6.98 -5.09 20.18
N ASN A 35 -5.78 -4.92 20.76
CA ASN A 35 -5.54 -3.90 21.79
C ASN A 35 -5.88 -2.50 21.23
N PRO A 36 -6.82 -1.75 21.83
CA PRO A 36 -7.21 -0.42 21.35
C PRO A 36 -6.07 0.61 21.43
N ASN A 37 -5.08 0.39 22.29
CA ASN A 37 -3.94 1.29 22.46
C ASN A 37 -2.77 0.95 21.53
N ALA A 38 -2.87 -0.14 20.75
CA ALA A 38 -1.85 -0.52 19.79
C ALA A 38 -2.30 -0.17 18.37
N TYR A 39 -1.41 0.47 17.60
CA TYR A 39 -1.64 0.75 16.19
C TYR A 39 -0.39 0.39 15.37
N TYR A 40 -0.60 0.17 14.08
CA TYR A 40 0.42 -0.31 13.16
C TYR A 40 0.57 0.69 12.03
N LEU A 41 1.80 1.16 11.77
CA LEU A 41 2.10 2.09 10.70
C LEU A 41 3.22 1.56 9.79
N PRO A 42 3.15 1.80 8.48
CA PRO A 42 4.28 1.56 7.60
C PRO A 42 5.49 2.38 8.08
N SER A 43 6.60 1.71 8.37
CA SER A 43 7.83 2.34 8.86
C SER A 43 8.91 2.39 7.78
N LYS A 44 8.89 1.44 6.83
CA LYS A 44 9.90 1.33 5.77
C LYS A 44 9.35 0.61 4.56
N ILE A 45 9.79 1.02 3.38
CA ILE A 45 9.63 0.25 2.14
C ILE A 45 11.03 0.00 1.59
N ARG A 46 11.44 -1.26 1.47
CA ARG A 46 12.78 -1.61 1.00
C ARG A 46 12.97 -1.27 -0.49
N LYS A 47 11.98 -1.56 -1.32
CA LYS A 47 12.06 -1.33 -2.77
C LYS A 47 10.69 -1.04 -3.34
N ILE A 48 10.63 -0.09 -4.27
CA ILE A 48 9.48 0.11 -5.15
C ILE A 48 9.97 -0.13 -6.58
N VAL A 49 9.28 -1.01 -7.30
CA VAL A 49 9.51 -1.27 -8.73
C VAL A 49 8.28 -0.86 -9.49
N VAL A 50 8.47 0.01 -10.48
CA VAL A 50 7.43 0.37 -11.44
C VAL A 50 7.67 -0.46 -12.70
N HIS A 51 6.69 -1.25 -13.12
CA HIS A 51 6.85 -2.22 -14.22
C HIS A 51 6.45 -1.66 -15.59
N ARG A 52 5.79 -0.50 -15.60
CA ARG A 52 5.33 0.18 -16.81
C ARG A 52 5.67 1.66 -16.78
N GLU A 53 5.74 2.27 -17.95
CA GLU A 53 5.84 3.72 -18.01
C GLU A 53 4.54 4.34 -17.46
N MET A 54 4.58 4.75 -16.20
CA MET A 54 3.47 5.47 -15.57
C MET A 54 3.41 6.85 -16.19
N LYS A 55 2.22 7.24 -16.68
CA LYS A 55 1.98 8.58 -17.19
C LYS A 55 1.31 9.41 -16.11
N VAL A 56 1.66 10.68 -16.03
CA VAL A 56 0.92 11.62 -15.20
C VAL A 56 -0.55 11.61 -15.63
N GLY A 57 -1.47 11.41 -14.69
CA GLY A 57 -2.89 11.30 -14.99
C GLY A 57 -3.33 9.91 -15.46
N TYR A 58 -2.47 8.89 -15.39
CA TYR A 58 -2.85 7.50 -15.66
C TYR A 58 -3.56 6.89 -14.45
N PHE A 59 -4.87 6.72 -14.57
CA PHE A 59 -5.73 6.11 -13.57
C PHE A 59 -6.54 4.98 -14.23
N PRO A 60 -6.15 3.71 -14.04
CA PRO A 60 -6.98 2.59 -14.43
C PRO A 60 -8.36 2.68 -13.78
N HIS A 61 -9.38 2.14 -14.43
CA HIS A 61 -10.75 2.16 -13.91
C HIS A 61 -10.85 1.48 -12.54
N HIS A 62 -10.15 0.35 -12.38
CA HIS A 62 -9.93 -0.29 -11.09
C HIS A 62 -8.46 -0.63 -10.87
N LEU A 63 -8.11 -0.69 -9.60
CA LEU A 63 -6.81 -1.08 -9.11
C LEU A 63 -6.98 -2.12 -8.02
N TYR A 64 -6.17 -3.16 -8.08
CA TYR A 64 -6.13 -4.22 -7.09
C TYR A 64 -4.79 -4.19 -6.37
N ALA A 65 -4.85 -4.29 -5.05
CA ALA A 65 -3.68 -4.47 -4.20
C ALA A 65 -3.62 -5.93 -3.74
N TYR A 66 -2.70 -6.71 -4.31
CA TYR A 66 -2.38 -8.03 -3.81
C TYR A 66 -1.32 -7.90 -2.71
N VAL A 67 -1.70 -8.20 -1.47
CA VAL A 67 -0.82 -8.09 -0.31
C VAL A 67 -0.43 -9.48 0.19
N LYS A 68 0.88 -9.71 0.23
CA LYS A 68 1.47 -10.95 0.71
C LYS A 68 2.18 -10.67 2.03
N PHE A 69 1.76 -11.38 3.07
CA PHE A 69 2.49 -11.45 4.33
C PHE A 69 3.76 -12.29 4.18
N CYS A 70 4.89 -11.77 4.65
CA CYS A 70 6.20 -12.37 4.46
C CYS A 70 6.84 -12.83 5.78
N ASP A 71 6.82 -11.99 6.81
CA ASP A 71 7.47 -12.28 8.10
C ASP A 71 6.78 -11.50 9.23
N TRP A 72 6.82 -12.04 10.46
CA TRP A 72 6.37 -11.36 11.67
C TRP A 72 7.41 -11.48 12.76
N ARG A 73 7.60 -10.37 13.47
CA ARG A 73 8.43 -10.22 14.66
C ARG A 73 7.63 -9.48 15.71
N LYS A 74 8.11 -9.51 16.96
CA LYS A 74 7.41 -8.94 18.11
C LYS A 74 7.01 -7.47 17.93
N ASP A 75 7.84 -6.71 17.22
CA ASP A 75 7.75 -5.27 17.01
C ASP A 75 7.44 -4.86 15.57
N MET A 76 7.48 -5.80 14.61
CA MET A 76 7.39 -5.48 13.19
C MET A 76 6.78 -6.62 12.37
N MET A 77 6.03 -6.27 11.33
CA MET A 77 5.56 -7.19 10.29
C MET A 77 6.08 -6.79 8.93
N ARG A 78 6.34 -7.76 8.06
CA ARG A 78 6.83 -7.52 6.71
C ARG A 78 5.88 -8.06 5.65
N PHE A 79 5.70 -7.27 4.59
CA PHE A 79 4.81 -7.56 3.48
C PHE A 79 5.47 -7.26 2.14
N ASP A 80 4.98 -7.92 1.09
CA ASP A 80 5.15 -7.50 -0.29
C ASP A 80 3.78 -7.16 -0.87
N ILE A 81 3.70 -6.07 -1.64
CA ILE A 81 2.46 -5.56 -2.22
C ILE A 81 2.64 -5.43 -3.72
N ILE A 82 1.67 -5.94 -4.49
CA ILE A 82 1.58 -5.78 -5.94
C ILE A 82 0.33 -4.97 -6.24
N LEU A 83 0.52 -3.90 -7.00
CA LEU A 83 -0.56 -3.13 -7.60
C LEU A 83 -0.75 -3.60 -9.04
N ALA A 84 -1.98 -3.96 -9.39
CA ALA A 84 -2.35 -4.43 -10.72
C ALA A 84 -3.67 -3.82 -11.21
N ASP A 85 -3.85 -3.79 -12.52
CA ASP A 85 -5.11 -3.38 -13.17
C ASP A 85 -6.08 -4.56 -13.36
N ASP A 86 -7.22 -4.30 -14.00
CA ASP A 86 -8.26 -5.29 -14.32
C ASP A 86 -7.79 -6.48 -15.17
N THR A 87 -6.67 -6.35 -15.88
CA THR A 87 -6.10 -7.43 -16.69
C THR A 87 -5.13 -8.31 -15.88
N GLY A 88 -4.88 -7.96 -14.62
CA GLY A 88 -3.87 -8.59 -13.77
C GLY A 88 -2.44 -8.13 -14.07
N GLU A 89 -2.27 -7.14 -14.96
CA GLU A 89 -0.97 -6.59 -15.29
C GLU A 89 -0.44 -5.72 -14.15
N ARG A 90 0.82 -5.96 -13.76
CA ARG A 90 1.43 -5.28 -12.63
C ARG A 90 1.83 -3.87 -13.01
N LEU A 91 1.38 -2.91 -12.23
CA LEU A 91 1.75 -1.50 -12.35
C LEU A 91 2.99 -1.21 -11.52
N CYS A 92 2.96 -1.60 -10.25
CA CYS A 92 4.11 -1.51 -9.38
C CYS A 92 4.14 -2.61 -8.32
N THR A 93 5.33 -2.81 -7.75
CA THR A 93 5.56 -3.73 -6.65
C THR A 93 6.31 -3.02 -5.55
N LEU A 94 5.77 -3.06 -4.34
CA LEU A 94 6.44 -2.65 -3.11
C LEU A 94 6.95 -3.91 -2.46
N SER A 95 8.27 -4.03 -2.30
CA SER A 95 8.88 -5.19 -1.65
C SER A 95 9.46 -4.82 -0.31
N GLY A 96 9.31 -5.69 0.68
CA GLY A 96 9.81 -5.50 2.04
C GLY A 96 9.22 -4.26 2.69
N VAL A 97 7.89 -4.13 2.63
CA VAL A 97 7.14 -3.14 3.41
C VAL A 97 7.14 -3.58 4.86
N GLU A 98 7.76 -2.80 5.72
CA GLU A 98 7.79 -3.03 7.17
C GLU A 98 6.74 -2.17 7.85
N VAL A 99 6.07 -2.79 8.82
CA VAL A 99 4.99 -2.19 9.59
C VAL A 99 5.39 -2.28 11.05
N ALA A 100 5.60 -1.13 11.67
CA ALA A 100 5.98 -1.05 13.08
C ALA A 100 4.74 -1.01 13.97
N LYS A 101 4.81 -1.70 15.11
CA LYS A 101 3.80 -1.60 16.16
C LYS A 101 4.13 -0.43 17.09
N HIS A 102 3.13 0.41 17.34
CA HIS A 102 3.19 1.52 18.28
C HIS A 102 2.17 1.32 19.39
N ILE A 103 2.43 1.93 20.54
CA ILE A 103 1.52 1.95 21.70
C ILE A 103 1.33 3.42 22.08
N LEU A 104 0.07 3.82 22.31
CA LEU A 104 -0.30 5.13 22.84
C LEU A 104 0.10 5.30 24.31
#